data_AF-A0A225D9C8-F1
#
_entry.id   AF-A0A225D9C8-F1
#
_cell.length_a   1.000
_cell.length_b   1.000
_cell.length_c   1.000
_cell.angle_alpha   90.00
_cell.angle_beta   90.00
_cell.angle_gamma   90.00
#
_symmetry.space_group_name_H-M   'P 1'
#
loop_
_entity.id
_entity.type
_entity.pdbx_description
1 polymer ?
#
loop_
_entity_poly.entity_id
_entity_poly.type
_entity_poly.pdbx_seq_one_letter_code
_entity_poly.pdbx_strand_id
1 'polypeptide(L)'
;MNDNPAPDKREKLIGRVLSNTVVVEEHLTVGLSKMLEANGLTPEFREAVGEFVRPVIEVLHGLERDVIDFARSVSKDNVVELTLVE
;
A
#
# COMPACT_ATOMS: atom_id res chain seq x y z
N MET A 1 20.52 17.46 17.49
CA MET A 1 20.12 16.04 17.58
C MET A 1 18.73 15.96 16.98
N ASN A 2 18.53 15.08 15.99
CA ASN A 2 17.22 14.87 15.38
C ASN A 2 16.56 13.72 16.16
N ASP A 3 15.85 14.08 17.23
CA ASP A 3 15.18 13.13 18.13
C ASP A 3 13.90 12.61 17.48
N ASN A 4 14.04 11.92 16.35
CA ASN A 4 12.94 11.16 15.79
C ASN A 4 12.93 9.80 16.51
N PRO A 5 11.96 9.52 17.39
CA PRO A 5 11.89 8.24 18.07
C PRO A 5 11.86 7.12 17.03
N ALA A 6 12.60 6.03 17.29
CA ALA A 6 12.60 4.89 16.41
C ALA A 6 11.17 4.34 16.30
N PRO A 7 10.68 4.03 15.08
CA PRO A 7 9.27 3.72 14.91
C PRO A 7 8.87 2.48 15.69
N ASP A 8 7.72 2.57 16.34
CA ASP A 8 7.19 1.49 17.15
C ASP A 8 6.78 0.29 16.28
N LYS A 9 6.40 -0.84 16.91
CA LYS A 9 6.03 -2.06 16.16
C LYS A 9 4.83 -1.83 15.22
N ARG A 10 3.93 -0.89 15.57
CA ARG A 10 2.72 -0.58 14.81
C ARG A 10 3.05 0.28 13.60
N GLU A 11 3.88 1.31 13.75
CA GLU A 11 4.38 2.14 12.66
C GLU A 11 5.17 1.32 11.64
N LYS A 12 5.98 0.37 12.11
CA LYS A 12 6.68 -0.59 11.24
C LYS A 12 5.71 -1.49 10.46
N LEU A 13 4.61 -1.90 11.07
CA LEU A 13 3.59 -2.71 10.39
C LEU A 13 2.85 -1.88 9.33
N ILE A 14 2.44 -0.65 9.65
CA ILE A 14 1.82 0.30 8.71
C ILE A 14 2.74 0.51 7.51
N GLY A 15 4.00 0.87 7.75
CA GLY A 15 4.99 1.09 6.69
C GLY A 15 5.21 -0.15 5.81
N ARG A 16 5.23 -1.35 6.39
CA ARG A 16 5.34 -2.61 5.64
C ARG A 16 4.12 -2.89 4.78
N VAL A 17 2.92 -2.70 5.30
CA VAL A 17 1.69 -2.94 4.51
C VAL A 17 1.65 -2.00 3.32
N LEU A 18 1.86 -0.70 3.53
CA LEU A 18 1.87 0.29 2.45
C LEU A 18 2.94 0.00 1.40
N SER A 19 4.16 -0.35 1.85
CA SER A 19 5.27 -0.68 0.93
C SER A 19 4.98 -1.96 0.13
N ASN A 20 4.41 -2.98 0.77
CA ASN A 20 4.06 -4.23 0.10
C ASN A 20 2.96 -4.02 -0.94
N THR A 21 1.94 -3.21 -0.63
CA THR A 21 0.86 -2.87 -1.57
C THR A 21 1.42 -2.30 -2.87
N VAL A 22 2.34 -1.32 -2.77
CA VAL A 22 2.99 -0.71 -3.95
C VAL A 22 3.79 -1.74 -4.75
N VAL A 23 4.58 -2.58 -4.09
CA VAL A 23 5.40 -3.61 -4.78
C VAL A 23 4.52 -4.62 -5.53
N VAL A 24 3.39 -5.02 -4.92
CA VAL A 24 2.45 -5.95 -5.55
C VAL A 24 1.74 -5.29 -6.73
N GLU A 25 1.30 -4.04 -6.59
CA GLU A 25 0.69 -3.29 -7.69
C GLU A 25 1.65 -3.12 -8.88
N GLU A 26 2.92 -2.79 -8.62
CA GLU A 26 3.94 -2.69 -9.68
C GLU A 26 4.17 -4.02 -10.40
N HIS A 27 4.18 -5.14 -9.66
CA HIS A 27 4.28 -6.47 -10.27
C HIS A 27 3.06 -6.81 -11.15
N LEU A 28 1.84 -6.49 -10.69
CA LEU A 28 0.61 -6.79 -11.43
C LEU A 28 0.42 -5.91 -12.66
N THR A 29 0.93 -4.68 -12.63
CA THR A 29 0.77 -3.72 -13.73
C THR A 29 1.96 -3.80 -14.68
N VAL A 30 3.15 -3.42 -14.21
CA VAL A 30 4.37 -3.31 -15.03
C VAL A 30 5.01 -4.67 -15.26
N GLY A 31 5.18 -5.46 -14.20
CA GLY A 31 5.84 -6.76 -14.26
C GLY A 31 5.11 -7.74 -15.18
N LEU A 32 3.81 -7.88 -14.96
CA LEU A 32 2.94 -8.75 -15.76
C LEU A 32 2.86 -8.28 -17.21
N SER A 33 2.68 -6.99 -17.47
CA SER A 33 2.63 -6.45 -18.85
C SER A 33 3.93 -6.74 -19.61
N LYS A 34 5.08 -6.50 -18.99
CA LYS A 34 6.41 -6.82 -19.58
C LYS A 34 6.58 -8.32 -19.81
N MET A 35 6.13 -9.16 -18.89
CA MET A 35 6.18 -10.61 -19.04
C MET A 35 5.35 -11.08 -20.23
N LEU A 36 4.12 -10.58 -20.38
CA LEU A 36 3.24 -10.95 -21.50
C LEU A 36 3.81 -10.46 -22.83
N GLU A 37 4.39 -9.26 -22.86
CA GLU A 37 5.09 -8.73 -24.04
C GLU A 37 6.28 -9.60 -24.45
N ALA A 38 7.13 -9.98 -23.49
CA ALA A 38 8.30 -10.82 -23.74
C ALA A 38 7.92 -12.22 -24.27
N ASN A 39 6.70 -12.68 -24.01
CA ASN A 39 6.16 -13.94 -24.53
C ASN A 39 5.38 -13.77 -25.85
N GLY A 40 5.43 -12.58 -26.46
CA GLY A 40 4.85 -12.31 -27.78
C GLY A 40 3.32 -12.23 -27.78
N LEU A 41 2.69 -11.95 -26.64
CA LEU A 41 1.23 -11.85 -26.58
C LEU A 41 0.75 -10.53 -27.20
N THR A 42 -0.42 -10.58 -27.84
CA THR A 42 -0.97 -9.44 -28.54
C THR A 42 -1.36 -8.31 -27.56
N PRO A 43 -1.37 -7.04 -28.01
CA PRO A 43 -1.85 -5.93 -27.19
C PRO A 43 -3.25 -6.17 -26.58
N GLU A 44 -4.17 -6.74 -27.36
CA GLU A 44 -5.56 -6.99 -26.93
C GLU A 44 -5.61 -8.03 -25.80
N PHE A 45 -4.77 -9.07 -25.87
CA PHE A 45 -4.67 -10.05 -24.79
C PHE A 45 -4.07 -9.44 -23.53
N ARG A 46 -3.05 -8.57 -23.67
CA ARG A 46 -2.45 -7.86 -22.52
C ARG A 46 -3.46 -6.95 -21.83
N GLU A 47 -4.30 -6.26 -22.60
CA GLU A 47 -5.39 -5.45 -22.07
C GLU A 47 -6.41 -6.31 -21.32
N ALA A 48 -6.82 -7.45 -21.88
CA ALA A 48 -7.72 -8.39 -21.21
C ALA A 48 -7.16 -8.92 -19.88
N VAL A 49 -5.84 -9.18 -19.81
CA VAL A 49 -5.18 -9.55 -18.55
C VAL A 49 -5.15 -8.37 -17.57
N GLY A 50 -4.95 -7.15 -18.06
CA GLY A 50 -5.05 -5.91 -17.26
C GLY A 50 -6.42 -5.74 -16.62
N GLU A 51 -7.49 -5.95 -17.39
CA GLU A 51 -8.87 -5.95 -16.89
C GLU A 51 -9.10 -7.07 -15.86
N PHE A 52 -8.53 -8.25 -16.08
CA PHE A 52 -8.63 -9.38 -15.15
C PHE A 52 -7.98 -9.09 -13.79
N VAL A 53 -6.84 -8.39 -13.76
CA VAL A 53 -6.15 -8.05 -12.50
C VAL A 53 -6.66 -6.78 -11.84
N ARG A 54 -7.45 -5.94 -12.53
CA ARG A 54 -8.00 -4.69 -11.99
C ARG A 54 -8.70 -4.85 -10.63
N PRO A 55 -9.59 -5.85 -10.41
CA PRO A 55 -10.23 -6.01 -9.11
C PRO A 55 -9.24 -6.26 -7.96
N VAL A 56 -8.10 -6.91 -8.25
CA VAL A 56 -7.05 -7.14 -7.24
C VAL A 56 -6.36 -5.83 -6.86
N ILE A 57 -6.11 -4.95 -7.84
CA ILE A 57 -5.54 -3.62 -7.61
C ILE A 57 -6.52 -2.76 -6.77
N GLU A 58 -7.82 -2.83 -7.06
CA GLU A 58 -8.83 -2.11 -6.27
C GLU A 58 -8.87 -2.56 -4.81
N VAL A 59 -8.70 -3.86 -4.55
CA VAL A 59 -8.57 -4.40 -3.18
C VAL A 59 -7.31 -3.87 -2.49
N LEU A 60 -6.19 -3.80 -3.21
CA LEU A 60 -4.93 -3.23 -2.70
C LEU A 60 -5.09 -1.76 -2.31
N HIS A 61 -5.76 -0.95 -3.14
CA HIS A 61 -6.08 0.45 -2.83
C HIS A 61 -7.05 0.58 -1.66
N GLY A 62 -8.00 -0.34 -1.53
CA GLY A 62 -8.89 -0.43 -0.35
C GLY A 62 -8.09 -0.63 0.93
N LEU A 63 -7.20 -1.62 0.94
CA LEU A 63 -6.33 -1.91 2.08
C LEU A 63 -5.42 -0.73 2.45
N GLU A 64 -4.83 -0.06 1.45
CA GLU A 64 -4.02 1.13 1.66
C GLU A 64 -4.81 2.25 2.34
N ARG A 65 -6.04 2.54 1.86
CA ARG A 65 -6.91 3.54 2.49
C ARG A 65 -7.24 3.18 3.93
N ASP A 66 -7.63 1.93 4.19
CA ASP A 66 -7.97 1.46 5.54
C ASP A 66 -6.80 1.61 6.51
N VAL A 67 -5.57 1.30 6.05
CA VAL A 67 -4.35 1.44 6.85
C VAL A 67 -4.00 2.90 7.11
N ILE A 68 -4.17 3.78 6.12
CA ILE A 68 -3.97 5.23 6.28
C ILE A 68 -4.97 5.81 7.28
N ASP A 69 -6.25 5.45 7.17
CA ASP A 69 -7.28 5.92 8.06
C ASP A 69 -7.08 5.38 9.49
N PHE A 70 -6.67 4.11 9.62
CA PHE A 70 -6.22 3.57 10.89
C PHE A 70 -5.05 4.36 11.48
N ALA A 71 -3.99 4.63 10.70
CA ALA A 71 -2.84 5.40 11.16
C ALA A 71 -3.24 6.79 11.67
N ARG A 72 -4.15 7.47 10.94
CA ARG A 72 -4.69 8.78 11.34
C ARG A 72 -5.52 8.73 12.62
N SER A 73 -6.30 7.67 12.83
CA SER A 73 -7.09 7.49 14.06
C SER A 73 -6.19 7.36 15.28
N VAL A 74 -5.11 6.58 15.16
CA VAL A 74 -4.13 6.36 16.24
C VAL A 74 -3.37 7.65 16.57
N SER A 75 -3.04 8.48 15.57
CA SER A 75 -2.39 9.78 15.82
C SER A 75 -3.28 10.77 16.58
N LYS A 76 -4.61 10.69 16.45
CA LYS A 76 -5.54 11.56 17.19
C LYS A 76 -5.64 11.17 18.66
N ASP A 77 -5.66 9.87 18.98
CA ASP A 77 -5.75 9.39 20.36
C ASP A 77 -4.49 9.72 21.18
N ASN A 78 -3.30 9.71 20.56
CA ASN A 78 -2.05 10.08 21.22
C ASN A 78 -1.94 11.57 21.59
N VAL A 79 -2.75 12.46 20.99
CA VAL A 79 -2.77 13.89 21.35
C VAL A 79 -3.61 14.13 22.62
N VAL A 80 -4.60 13.27 22.89
CA VAL A 80 -5.48 13.44 24.06
C VAL A 80 -4.76 13.07 25.36
N GLU A 81 -3.90 12.05 25.36
CA GLU A 81 -3.16 11.65 26.56
C GLU A 81 -2.11 12.68 27.04
N LEU A 82 -1.57 13.52 26.16
CA LEU A 82 -0.56 14.52 26.53
C LEU A 82 -1.15 15.83 27.07
N THR A 83 -2.48 16.00 27.05
CA THR A 83 -3.15 17.22 27.53
C THR A 83 -3.74 17.07 28.94
N LEU A 84 -3.58 15.90 29.59
CA LEU A 84 -4.16 15.57 30.90
C LEU A 84 -3.14 15.40 32.03
N VAL A 85 -1.94 15.95 31.90
CA VAL A 85 -0.99 16.05 33.01
C VAL A 85 -0.94 17.50 33.46
N GLU A 86 -1.76 17.83 34.47
CA GLU A 86 -1.64 19.03 35.31
C GLU A 86 -0.36 19.00 36.16
#